data_AF-A0A7C0U8X1-F1
#
_entry.id   AF-A0A7C0U8X1-F1
#
_cell.length_a   1.000
_cell.length_b   1.000
_cell.length_c   1.000
_cell.angle_alpha   90.00
_cell.angle_beta   90.00
_cell.angle_gamma   90.00
#
_symmetry.space_group_name_H-M   'P 1'
#
loop_
_entity.id
_entity.type
_entity.pdbx_description
1 polymer ?
#
loop_
_entity_poly.entity_id
_entity_poly.type
_entity_poly.pdbx_seq_one_letter_code
_entity_poly.pdbx_strand_id
1 'polypeptide(L)'
;MPGSKSVPVDLKRSIMEDIYNNRMLLTSVRDRPGGWFLISGQWSPFYIQLRLLSSFPETLRKVAEAMSIMIREEAPHVNRLVGVSFAGVPIATAITLESGIPSCHTRK
;
A
#
# COMPACT_ATOMS: atom_id res chain seq x y z
N MET A 1 -28.28 -3.34 8.98
CA MET A 1 -26.81 -3.45 8.92
C MET A 1 -26.31 -2.32 8.02
N PRO A 2 -25.48 -1.39 8.48
CA PRO A 2 -24.98 -0.33 7.61
C PRO A 2 -24.10 -0.99 6.53
N GLY A 3 -24.43 -0.73 5.26
CA GLY A 3 -23.93 -1.49 4.11
C GLY A 3 -22.41 -1.51 4.00
N SER A 4 -21.87 -2.63 3.49
CA SER A 4 -20.43 -2.79 3.23
C SER A 4 -19.97 -1.70 2.26
N LYS A 5 -19.28 -0.69 2.78
CA LYS A 5 -18.62 0.32 1.97
C LYS A 5 -17.29 -0.23 1.50
N SER A 6 -17.34 -1.08 0.46
CA SER A 6 -16.13 -1.51 -0.23
C SER A 6 -15.34 -0.27 -0.70
N VAL A 7 -14.00 -0.37 -0.69
CA VAL A 7 -13.13 0.74 -1.12
C VAL A 7 -13.60 1.30 -2.47
N PRO A 8 -13.92 2.60 -2.57
CA PRO A 8 -14.43 3.20 -3.79
C PRO A 8 -13.53 2.96 -5.00
N VAL A 9 -14.12 2.69 -6.16
CA VAL A 9 -13.38 2.40 -7.40
C VAL A 9 -12.48 3.56 -7.80
N ASP A 10 -12.95 4.80 -7.65
CA ASP A 10 -12.17 5.99 -7.99
C ASP A 10 -10.98 6.19 -7.05
N LEU A 11 -11.11 5.82 -5.77
CA LEU A 11 -10.00 5.81 -4.83
C LEU A 11 -8.94 4.78 -5.26
N LYS A 12 -9.35 3.55 -5.58
CA LYS A 12 -8.44 2.52 -6.11
C LYS A 12 -7.71 2.98 -7.37
N ARG A 13 -8.45 3.59 -8.32
CA ARG A 13 -7.88 4.10 -9.57
C ARG A 13 -6.85 5.19 -9.30
N SER A 14 -7.18 6.18 -8.48
CA SER A 14 -6.27 7.29 -8.17
C SER A 14 -5.00 6.83 -7.45
N ILE A 15 -5.08 5.84 -6.56
CA ILE A 15 -3.90 5.24 -5.92
C ILE A 15 -3.00 4.57 -6.97
N MET A 16 -3.60 3.81 -7.90
CA MET A 16 -2.84 3.15 -8.96
C MET A 16 -2.18 4.13 -9.93
N GLU A 17 -2.88 5.21 -10.29
CA GLU A 17 -2.34 6.31 -11.10
C GLU A 17 -1.15 6.95 -10.40
N ASP A 18 -1.29 7.29 -9.12
CA ASP A 18 -0.19 7.85 -8.33
C ASP A 18 1.01 6.89 -8.26
N ILE A 19 0.78 5.59 -7.98
CA ILE A 19 1.82 4.56 -7.94
C ILE A 19 2.56 4.46 -9.28
N TYR A 20 1.83 4.54 -10.39
CA TYR A 20 2.42 4.47 -11.73
C TYR A 20 3.20 5.74 -12.11
N ASN A 21 2.62 6.91 -11.86
CA ASN A 21 3.19 8.21 -12.21
C ASN A 21 4.40 8.55 -11.34
N ASN A 22 4.35 8.23 -10.05
CA ASN A 22 5.43 8.45 -9.09
C ASN A 22 6.52 7.36 -9.13
N ARG A 23 6.58 6.56 -10.21
CA ARG A 23 7.65 5.57 -10.45
C ARG A 23 7.72 4.48 -9.38
N MET A 24 6.63 4.20 -8.67
CA MET A 24 6.55 3.09 -7.69
C MET A 24 6.16 1.77 -8.34
N LEU A 25 5.42 1.79 -9.44
CA LEU A 25 5.25 0.65 -10.35
C LEU A 25 6.16 0.84 -11.56
N LEU A 26 7.21 0.05 -11.65
CA LEU A 26 8.13 0.01 -12.79
C LEU A 26 7.69 -1.09 -13.75
N THR A 27 7.72 -0.84 -15.05
CA THR A 27 7.30 -1.81 -16.08
C THR A 27 8.43 -2.07 -17.06
N SER A 28 8.50 -3.27 -17.63
CA SER A 28 9.59 -3.62 -18.54
C SER A 28 9.58 -2.76 -19.79
N VAL A 29 8.40 -2.40 -20.27
CA VAL A 29 8.19 -1.54 -21.44
C VAL A 29 8.74 -0.13 -21.22
N ARG A 30 8.56 0.45 -20.02
CA ARG A 30 8.94 1.84 -19.73
C ARG A 30 10.31 1.97 -19.10
N ASP A 31 10.69 1.01 -18.25
CA ASP A 31 11.76 1.18 -17.26
C ASP A 31 12.93 0.22 -17.46
N ARG A 32 12.66 -1.02 -17.89
CA ARG A 32 13.71 -2.04 -18.08
C ARG A 32 13.26 -3.15 -19.05
N PRO A 33 13.65 -3.11 -20.34
CA PRO A 33 13.18 -4.08 -21.34
C PRO A 33 13.39 -5.55 -20.97
N GLY A 34 14.46 -5.88 -20.22
CA GLY A 34 14.73 -7.23 -19.72
C GLY A 34 13.90 -7.69 -18.53
N GLY A 35 13.03 -6.84 -17.97
CA GLY A 35 12.25 -7.13 -16.77
C GLY A 35 13.11 -7.30 -15.51
N TRP A 36 12.55 -7.97 -14.50
CA TRP A 36 13.20 -8.22 -13.21
C TRP A 36 13.10 -9.69 -12.85
N PHE A 37 14.15 -10.21 -12.20
CA PHE A 37 14.04 -11.45 -11.44
C PHE A 37 13.76 -11.10 -9.98
N LEU A 38 12.67 -11.64 -9.45
CA LEU A 38 12.24 -11.43 -8.07
C LEU A 38 13.10 -12.25 -7.11
N ILE A 39 12.97 -11.99 -5.80
CA ILE A 39 13.64 -12.78 -4.75
C ILE A 39 13.22 -14.27 -4.83
N SER A 40 12.03 -14.56 -5.36
CA SER A 40 11.57 -15.93 -5.65
C SER A 40 12.30 -16.60 -6.82
N GLY A 41 13.18 -15.91 -7.54
CA GLY A 41 13.81 -16.37 -8.77
C GLY A 41 12.93 -16.28 -10.02
N GLN A 42 11.66 -15.87 -9.87
CA GLN A 42 10.74 -15.73 -11.01
C GLN A 42 11.01 -14.44 -11.78
N TRP A 43 10.89 -14.52 -13.11
CA TRP A 43 10.88 -13.34 -13.96
C TRP A 43 9.54 -12.60 -13.86
N SER A 44 9.59 -11.27 -13.83
CA SER A 44 8.41 -10.39 -13.78
C SER A 44 8.54 -9.25 -14.78
N PRO A 45 7.47 -8.92 -15.53
CA PRO A 45 7.43 -7.76 -16.42
C PRO A 45 7.25 -6.44 -15.67
N PHE A 46 7.06 -6.47 -14.35
CA PHE A 46 6.95 -5.27 -13.51
C PHE A 46 7.62 -5.45 -12.15
N TYR A 47 7.94 -4.34 -11.51
CA TYR A 47 8.48 -4.29 -10.16
C TYR A 47 7.80 -3.19 -9.35
N ILE A 48 7.35 -3.52 -8.14
CA ILE A 48 6.64 -2.59 -7.26
C ILE A 48 7.56 -2.19 -6.10
N GLN A 49 7.87 -0.90 -5.97
CA GLN A 49 8.72 -0.33 -4.93
C GLN A 49 7.96 0.66 -4.04
N LEU A 50 7.25 0.15 -3.04
CA LEU A 50 6.50 0.98 -2.09
C LEU A 50 7.36 1.68 -1.03
N ARG A 51 8.68 1.45 -1.01
CA ARG A 51 9.60 2.19 -0.12
C ARG A 51 9.56 3.70 -0.36
N LEU A 52 9.19 4.12 -1.56
CA LEU A 52 9.08 5.54 -1.92
C LEU A 52 7.75 6.16 -1.47
N LEU A 53 6.78 5.37 -1.03
CA LEU A 53 5.41 5.85 -0.75
C LEU A 53 5.39 6.99 0.28
N SER A 54 6.27 6.96 1.28
CA SER A 54 6.40 8.03 2.29
C SER A 54 6.92 9.35 1.72
N SER A 55 7.47 9.36 0.50
CA SER A 55 7.88 10.58 -0.20
C SER A 55 6.71 11.27 -0.91
N PHE A 56 5.53 10.62 -0.96
CA PHE A 56 4.31 11.12 -1.58
C PHE A 56 3.15 11.13 -0.56
N PRO A 57 3.09 12.14 0.34
CA PRO A 57 2.16 12.14 1.47
C PRO A 57 0.68 12.02 1.08
N GLU A 58 0.26 12.66 -0.02
CA GLU A 58 -1.13 12.56 -0.49
C GLU A 58 -1.47 11.15 -0.97
N THR A 59 -0.55 10.47 -1.66
CA THR A 59 -0.74 9.07 -2.06
C THR A 59 -0.78 8.15 -0.83
N LEU A 60 0.10 8.38 0.15
CA LEU A 60 0.10 7.62 1.40
C LEU A 60 -1.23 7.80 2.18
N ARG A 61 -1.81 9.01 2.18
CA ARG A 61 -3.12 9.27 2.79
C ARG A 61 -4.23 8.46 2.11
N LYS A 62 -4.29 8.47 0.77
CA LYS A 62 -5.26 7.65 0.00
C LYS A 62 -5.13 6.16 0.32
N VAL A 63 -3.89 5.67 0.43
CA VAL A 63 -3.63 4.27 0.83
C VAL A 63 -4.13 4.00 2.25
N ALA A 64 -3.90 4.90 3.21
CA ALA A 64 -4.37 4.76 4.58
C ALA A 64 -5.90 4.74 4.67
N GLU A 65 -6.59 5.61 3.91
CA GLU A 65 -8.05 5.61 3.79
C GLU A 65 -8.57 4.27 3.26
N ALA A 66 -8.04 3.82 2.11
CA ALA A 66 -8.43 2.57 1.49
C ALA A 66 -8.20 1.36 2.42
N MET A 67 -7.04 1.31 3.09
CA MET A 67 -6.73 0.23 4.02
C MET A 67 -7.59 0.28 5.28
N SER A 68 -7.91 1.47 5.80
CA SER A 68 -8.80 1.61 6.95
C SER A 68 -10.22 1.15 6.64
N ILE A 69 -10.71 1.40 5.42
CA ILE A 69 -11.98 0.86 4.93
C ILE A 69 -11.92 -0.68 4.91
N MET A 70 -10.91 -1.28 4.27
CA MET A 70 -10.77 -2.74 4.19
C MET A 70 -10.67 -3.39 5.57
N ILE A 71 -9.91 -2.80 6.51
CA ILE A 71 -9.79 -3.32 7.87
C ILE A 71 -11.14 -3.33 8.59
N ARG A 72 -11.93 -2.26 8.45
CA ARG A 72 -13.27 -2.18 9.07
C ARG A 72 -14.23 -3.25 8.52
N GLU A 73 -14.07 -3.63 7.26
CA GLU A 73 -14.94 -4.63 6.61
C GLU A 73 -14.48 -6.06 6.84
N GLU A 74 -13.20 -6.33 6.63
CA GLU A 74 -12.64 -7.69 6.59
C GLU A 74 -12.08 -8.14 7.95
N ALA A 75 -11.70 -7.20 8.82
CA ALA A 75 -11.08 -7.48 10.12
C ALA A 75 -11.60 -6.55 11.24
N PRO A 76 -12.92 -6.45 11.47
CA PRO A 76 -13.53 -5.47 12.39
C PRO A 76 -13.08 -5.61 13.85
N HIS A 77 -12.54 -6.76 14.24
CA HIS A 77 -12.08 -7.05 15.59
C HIS A 77 -10.59 -6.79 15.82
N VAL A 78 -9.87 -6.27 14.81
CA VAL A 78 -8.45 -5.99 14.95
C VAL A 78 -8.24 -4.84 15.95
N ASN A 79 -7.28 -5.01 16.85
CA ASN A 79 -6.96 -4.02 17.89
C ASN A 79 -5.51 -3.51 17.80
N ARG A 80 -4.71 -4.06 16.89
CA ARG A 80 -3.32 -3.69 16.67
C ARG A 80 -2.89 -3.98 15.25
N LEU A 81 -2.16 -3.04 14.65
CA LEU A 81 -1.54 -3.20 13.33
C LEU A 81 -0.05 -3.51 13.49
N VAL A 82 0.51 -4.32 12.59
CA VAL A 82 1.95 -4.62 12.57
C VAL A 82 2.53 -4.23 11.21
N GLY A 83 3.32 -3.15 11.18
CA GLY A 83 4.06 -2.73 10.00
C GLY A 83 5.27 -3.64 9.77
N VAL A 84 5.29 -4.37 8.66
CA VAL A 84 6.44 -5.21 8.27
C VAL A 84 7.55 -4.31 7.69
N SER A 85 8.73 -4.36 8.31
CA SER A 85 9.87 -3.54 7.87
C SER A 85 10.33 -3.88 6.44
N PHE A 86 10.62 -2.89 5.58
CA PHE A 86 10.74 -1.44 5.85
C PHE A 86 9.52 -0.62 5.38
N ALA A 87 8.95 -0.96 4.21
CA ALA A 87 7.87 -0.17 3.59
C ALA A 87 6.54 -0.24 4.36
N GLY A 88 6.31 -1.31 5.14
CA GLY A 88 5.10 -1.46 5.92
C GLY A 88 5.02 -0.54 7.15
N VAL A 89 6.15 -0.01 7.63
CA VAL A 89 6.18 0.92 8.78
C VAL A 89 5.43 2.22 8.48
N PRO A 90 5.76 3.01 7.43
CA PRO A 90 5.03 4.24 7.13
C PRO A 90 3.55 3.98 6.78
N ILE A 91 3.24 2.84 6.16
CA ILE A 91 1.86 2.45 5.85
C ILE A 91 1.07 2.21 7.15
N ALA A 92 1.61 1.40 8.07
CA ALA A 92 0.96 1.12 9.35
C ALA A 92 0.79 2.41 10.19
N THR A 93 1.78 3.30 10.19
CA THR A 93 1.68 4.60 10.86
C THR A 93 0.56 5.45 10.26
N ALA A 94 0.46 5.54 8.93
CA ALA A 94 -0.59 6.31 8.27
C ALA A 94 -1.99 5.73 8.57
N ILE A 95 -2.14 4.40 8.56
CA ILE A 95 -3.41 3.76 8.95
C ILE A 95 -3.74 4.03 10.43
N THR A 96 -2.75 4.04 11.33
CA THR A 96 -2.99 4.41 12.73
C THR A 96 -3.55 5.82 12.85
N LEU A 97 -3.02 6.79 12.09
CA LEU A 97 -3.53 8.15 12.08
C LEU A 97 -4.96 8.25 11.53
N GLU A 98 -5.29 7.45 10.51
CA GLU A 98 -6.60 7.45 9.86
C GLU A 98 -7.67 6.68 10.66
N SER A 99 -7.32 5.52 11.21
CA SER A 99 -8.27 4.59 11.85
C SER A 99 -8.34 4.70 13.37
N GLY A 100 -7.32 5.30 14.00
CA GLY A 100 -7.13 5.30 15.45
C GLY A 100 -6.62 3.96 16.02
N ILE A 101 -6.38 2.94 15.20
CA ILE A 101 -5.89 1.63 15.66
C ILE A 101 -4.38 1.72 15.95
N PRO A 102 -3.91 1.41 17.16
CA PRO A 102 -2.49 1.44 17.48
C PRO A 102 -1.66 0.50 16.59
N SER A 103 -0.48 0.95 16.16
CA SER A 103 0.47 0.12 15.39
C SER A 103 1.75 -0.16 16.16
N CYS A 104 2.39 -1.27 15.82
CA CYS A 104 3.80 -1.54 16.10
C CYS A 104 4.50 -1.96 14.80
N HIS A 105 5.81 -2.21 14.85
CA HIS A 105 6.58 -2.64 13.68
C HIS A 105 7.55 -3.75 14.03
N THR A 106 7.83 -4.60 13.05
CA THR A 106 8.89 -5.60 13.18
C THR A 106 10.25 -4.95 12.96
N ARG A 107 11.27 -5.49 13.63
CA ARG A 107 12.68 -5.21 13.34
C ARG A 107 13.30 -6.49 12.75
N LYS A 108 14.09 -6.35 11.69
CA LYS A 108 14.93 -7.46 11.19
C LYS A 108 16.18 -7.61 12.04
#